data_AF-A0A0K1EH09-F1
#
_entry.id   AF-A0A0K1EH09-F1
#
_cell.length_a   1.000
_cell.length_b   1.000
_cell.length_c   1.000
_cell.angle_alpha   90.00
_cell.angle_beta   90.00
_cell.angle_gamma   90.00
#
_symmetry.space_group_name_H-M   'P 1'
#
loop_
_entity.id
_entity.type
_entity.pdbx_description
1 polymer ?
#
loop_
_entity_poly.entity_id
_entity_poly.type
_entity_poly.pdbx_seq_one_letter_code
_entity_poly.pdbx_strand_id
1 'polypeptide(L)'
;MRTLPRMLSFVLLLAAGLLEVLSCTGDSSAVSTISAPASCLGEACSGDPQLHWKGPVWLWSGPEAEAPPCPPSAPLLAYEGHAGLQTQGSCDACECTQPECKLPAGWVMSFGDTRCGAPSREVLAPPDWDGSCFSFPLITNPRSVSFWPSTLTECEPLAPHPSKEVTFAWETRARACGPIDDETCTSGANGCPQRPVGFQQCVYGVGPAEARACPEEYPEARQFNEGVEDRSACSPCECLPPETSRCHAFTTLSMDHICKKNITGTTVDIDRGNCVEAFITERYGSVSGRFQKHNEPGACTHRGGELTGEGVPTLPTTFCCQRS
;
A
#
# COMPACT_ATOMS: atom_id res chain seq x y z
N MET A 1 -5.67 43.82 36.85
CA MET A 1 -6.55 42.92 37.62
C MET A 1 -6.14 41.48 37.34
N ARG A 2 -5.69 40.81 38.40
CA ARG A 2 -5.52 39.36 38.66
C ARG A 2 -4.72 38.47 37.69
N THR A 3 -3.55 38.12 38.21
CA THR A 3 -2.63 36.98 38.04
C THR A 3 -3.24 35.58 38.29
N LEU A 4 -2.75 34.54 37.56
CA LEU A 4 -2.50 33.07 37.84
C LEU A 4 -3.47 32.25 38.77
N PRO A 5 -3.53 30.88 38.76
CA PRO A 5 -2.52 29.88 38.35
C PRO A 5 -3.02 28.55 37.68
N ARG A 6 -2.04 27.65 37.40
CA ARG A 6 -2.13 26.18 37.20
C ARG A 6 -3.13 25.47 38.13
N MET A 7 -3.77 24.38 37.66
CA MET A 7 -3.82 23.09 38.37
C MET A 7 -4.39 21.95 37.49
N LEU A 8 -3.63 20.85 37.44
CA LEU A 8 -4.14 19.50 37.19
C LEU A 8 -5.20 19.15 38.25
N SER A 9 -6.24 18.41 37.87
CA SER A 9 -7.00 17.60 38.83
C SER A 9 -7.50 16.30 38.21
N PHE A 10 -7.13 15.24 38.93
CA PHE A 10 -7.58 13.87 38.84
C PHE A 10 -9.11 13.78 38.96
N VAL A 11 -9.73 12.95 38.12
CA VAL A 11 -11.01 12.30 38.44
C VAL A 11 -10.81 10.81 38.21
N LEU A 12 -10.51 10.10 39.30
CA LEU A 12 -10.53 8.64 39.39
C LEU A 12 -11.82 8.28 40.13
N LEU A 13 -12.75 7.61 39.45
CA LEU A 13 -13.96 7.04 40.05
C LEU A 13 -13.73 5.54 40.27
N LEU A 14 -13.58 5.18 41.55
CA LEU A 14 -13.53 3.82 42.08
C LEU A 14 -14.94 3.22 42.11
N ALA A 15 -15.09 1.99 41.61
CA ALA A 15 -16.20 1.10 41.94
C ALA A 15 -15.62 -0.21 42.49
N ALA A 16 -15.96 -0.51 43.74
CA ALA A 16 -15.57 -1.70 44.48
C ALA A 16 -16.56 -2.86 44.21
N GLY A 17 -16.05 -4.09 44.15
CA GLY A 17 -16.83 -5.33 44.12
C GLY A 17 -16.05 -6.45 44.81
N LEU A 18 -16.63 -6.98 45.89
CA LEU A 18 -16.05 -7.86 46.91
C LEU A 18 -15.86 -9.33 46.46
N LEU A 19 -14.83 -9.97 47.04
CA LEU A 19 -14.60 -11.42 47.13
C LEU A 19 -15.65 -12.10 48.04
N GLU A 20 -16.02 -13.35 47.72
CA GLU A 20 -16.29 -14.37 48.74
C GLU A 20 -15.55 -15.68 48.40
N VAL A 21 -14.81 -16.16 49.39
CA VAL A 21 -14.05 -17.42 49.41
C VAL A 21 -14.83 -18.39 50.29
N LEU A 22 -15.27 -19.51 49.74
CA LEU A 22 -15.88 -20.59 50.51
C LEU A 22 -14.83 -21.65 50.86
N SER A 23 -14.54 -21.75 52.16
CA SER A 23 -13.79 -22.84 52.78
C SER A 23 -14.74 -23.97 53.18
N CYS A 24 -14.32 -25.21 52.99
CA CYS A 24 -14.97 -26.38 53.59
C CYS A 24 -14.00 -27.05 54.56
N THR A 25 -14.31 -26.97 55.85
CA THR A 25 -13.79 -27.84 56.91
C THR A 25 -14.98 -28.52 57.59
N GLY A 26 -14.91 -29.83 57.79
CA GLY A 26 -15.97 -30.57 58.49
C GLY A 26 -15.77 -32.08 58.44
N ASP A 27 -15.31 -32.62 59.57
CA ASP A 27 -14.86 -33.98 59.81
C ASP A 27 -16.01 -34.97 60.13
N SER A 28 -15.86 -36.20 59.65
CA SER A 28 -16.24 -37.51 60.24
C SER A 28 -17.64 -37.76 60.87
N SER A 29 -18.43 -38.64 60.23
CA SER A 29 -18.90 -39.96 60.75
C SER A 29 -20.30 -40.35 60.24
N ALA A 30 -20.38 -41.32 59.32
CA ALA A 30 -21.37 -42.41 59.31
C ALA A 30 -21.10 -43.36 58.13
N VAL A 31 -20.90 -44.64 58.46
CA VAL A 31 -20.75 -45.75 57.53
C VAL A 31 -22.09 -46.08 56.86
N SER A 32 -22.14 -46.14 55.54
CA SER A 32 -22.83 -47.20 54.77
C SER A 32 -22.39 -47.18 53.30
N THR A 33 -21.86 -48.32 52.90
CA THR A 33 -21.36 -48.74 51.60
C THR A 33 -22.43 -48.71 50.52
N ILE A 34 -22.13 -48.16 49.33
CA ILE A 34 -22.39 -48.71 47.98
C ILE A 34 -21.36 -48.05 47.05
N SER A 35 -20.62 -48.87 46.32
CA SER A 35 -19.55 -48.46 45.41
C SER A 35 -20.07 -47.67 44.20
N ALA A 36 -19.50 -46.49 43.97
CA ALA A 36 -19.42 -45.88 42.65
C ALA A 36 -17.96 -45.94 42.18
N PRO A 37 -17.65 -46.35 40.93
CA PRO A 37 -16.44 -45.88 40.29
C PRO A 37 -16.71 -44.51 39.67
N ALA A 38 -16.26 -43.51 40.42
CA ALA A 38 -15.69 -42.23 40.02
C ALA A 38 -16.09 -41.67 38.64
N SER A 39 -16.95 -40.66 38.68
CA SER A 39 -16.91 -39.53 37.78
C SER A 39 -15.57 -38.80 37.95
N CYS A 40 -14.79 -38.64 36.88
CA CYS A 40 -13.72 -37.65 36.86
C CYS A 40 -14.36 -36.25 36.73
N LEU A 41 -14.31 -35.49 37.83
CA LEU A 41 -14.51 -34.04 37.86
C LEU A 41 -13.19 -33.44 38.33
N GLY A 42 -12.57 -32.59 37.51
CA GLY A 42 -11.52 -31.69 37.96
C GLY A 42 -10.07 -32.13 37.69
N GLU A 43 -9.79 -32.61 36.49
CA GLU A 43 -8.57 -32.24 35.75
C GLU A 43 -9.05 -32.01 34.31
N ALA A 44 -8.37 -31.14 33.57
CA ALA A 44 -8.68 -30.88 32.17
C ALA A 44 -8.99 -32.21 31.48
N CYS A 45 -10.13 -32.30 30.79
CA CYS A 45 -10.18 -33.14 29.62
C CYS A 45 -9.13 -32.54 28.68
N SER A 46 -7.87 -32.94 28.88
CA SER A 46 -6.83 -32.93 27.90
C SER A 46 -7.41 -33.79 26.79
N GLY A 47 -8.20 -33.17 25.91
CA GLY A 47 -8.48 -33.72 24.61
C GLY A 47 -7.10 -33.96 24.04
N ASP A 48 -6.72 -35.23 23.96
CA ASP A 48 -5.49 -35.62 23.30
C ASP A 48 -5.48 -34.90 21.95
N PRO A 49 -4.48 -34.04 21.65
CA PRO A 49 -4.39 -33.40 20.33
C PRO A 49 -4.13 -34.41 19.23
N GLN A 50 -3.95 -35.70 19.57
CA GLN A 50 -3.88 -36.77 18.61
C GLN A 50 -5.18 -36.88 17.80
N LEU A 51 -5.00 -36.62 16.51
CA LEU A 51 -5.66 -37.31 15.39
C LEU A 51 -7.04 -36.77 14.99
N HIS A 52 -7.01 -35.73 14.15
CA HIS A 52 -7.85 -35.77 12.95
C HIS A 52 -6.98 -35.76 11.69
N TRP A 53 -5.88 -36.52 11.72
CA TRP A 53 -5.18 -36.91 10.52
C TRP A 53 -6.10 -37.86 9.74
N LYS A 54 -6.41 -37.51 8.50
CA LYS A 54 -7.19 -38.34 7.57
C LYS A 54 -6.26 -39.22 6.75
N GLY A 55 -6.73 -40.37 6.32
CA GLY A 55 -5.97 -41.33 5.53
C GLY A 55 -5.89 -42.70 6.20
N PRO A 56 -5.01 -43.60 5.72
CA PRO A 56 -3.91 -43.34 4.78
C PRO A 56 -4.37 -43.06 3.34
N VAL A 57 -3.60 -42.24 2.62
CA VAL A 57 -3.76 -41.95 1.18
C VAL A 57 -2.45 -42.16 0.44
N TRP A 58 -2.54 -42.37 -0.88
CA TRP A 58 -1.39 -42.37 -1.78
C TRP A 58 -1.18 -40.96 -2.32
N LEU A 59 -0.08 -40.32 -1.96
CA LEU A 59 0.31 -39.00 -2.44
C LEU A 59 1.33 -39.11 -3.56
N TRP A 60 1.05 -38.49 -4.69
CA TRP A 60 2.03 -38.16 -5.72
C TRP A 60 2.30 -36.65 -5.71
N SER A 61 3.53 -36.27 -6.03
CA SER A 61 3.91 -34.86 -6.19
C SER A 61 4.99 -34.70 -7.25
N GLY A 62 4.90 -33.69 -8.09
CA GLY A 62 5.90 -33.40 -9.10
C GLY A 62 5.46 -32.30 -10.08
N PRO A 63 6.12 -32.18 -11.24
CA PRO A 63 5.74 -31.25 -12.29
C PRO A 63 4.32 -31.55 -12.79
N GLU A 64 3.50 -30.51 -12.96
CA GLU A 64 2.09 -30.69 -13.34
C GLU A 64 1.89 -31.50 -14.63
N ALA A 65 2.77 -31.35 -15.61
CA ALA A 65 2.73 -32.08 -16.87
C ALA A 65 2.89 -33.61 -16.73
N GLU A 66 3.45 -34.06 -15.60
CA GLU A 66 3.72 -35.47 -15.31
C GLU A 66 2.71 -36.08 -14.33
N ALA A 67 1.69 -35.32 -13.92
CA ALA A 67 0.73 -35.75 -12.90
C ALA A 67 -0.07 -37.00 -13.33
N PRO A 68 0.15 -38.16 -12.69
CA PRO A 68 -0.55 -39.38 -13.03
C PRO A 68 -2.03 -39.32 -12.55
N PRO A 69 -2.93 -40.08 -13.20
CA PRO A 69 -4.26 -40.33 -12.64
C PRO A 69 -4.15 -41.14 -11.34
N CYS A 70 -5.22 -41.14 -10.55
CA CYS A 70 -5.29 -42.00 -9.37
C CYS A 70 -5.20 -43.48 -9.79
N PRO A 71 -4.41 -44.30 -9.06
CA PRO A 71 -4.19 -45.69 -9.41
C PRO A 71 -5.47 -46.54 -9.17
N PRO A 72 -5.65 -47.67 -9.86
CA PRO A 72 -6.83 -48.53 -9.65
C PRO A 72 -6.99 -49.04 -8.22
N SER A 73 -5.90 -49.13 -7.46
CA SER A 73 -5.91 -49.52 -6.05
C SER A 73 -6.45 -48.44 -5.10
N ALA A 74 -6.50 -47.19 -5.55
CA ALA A 74 -7.05 -46.06 -4.81
C ALA A 74 -7.64 -45.07 -5.82
N PRO A 75 -8.81 -45.38 -6.41
CA PRO A 75 -9.33 -44.62 -7.53
C PRO A 75 -10.02 -43.31 -7.14
N LEU A 76 -10.27 -43.06 -5.85
CA LEU A 76 -10.92 -41.83 -5.39
C LEU A 76 -9.90 -40.70 -5.25
N LEU A 77 -10.16 -39.56 -5.89
CA LEU A 77 -9.38 -38.33 -5.68
C LEU A 77 -9.73 -37.76 -4.29
N ALA A 78 -8.77 -37.82 -3.37
CA ALA A 78 -8.95 -37.31 -2.00
C ALA A 78 -8.51 -35.84 -1.88
N TYR A 79 -7.51 -35.42 -2.65
CA TYR A 79 -6.96 -34.06 -2.62
C TYR A 79 -6.22 -33.73 -3.91
N GLU A 80 -6.26 -32.46 -4.30
CA GLU A 80 -5.40 -31.89 -5.32
C GLU A 80 -4.95 -30.50 -4.89
N GLY A 81 -3.66 -30.20 -5.02
CA GLY A 81 -3.12 -28.90 -4.63
C GLY A 81 -1.71 -28.68 -5.14
N HIS A 82 -1.09 -27.60 -4.69
CA HIS A 82 0.13 -27.09 -5.30
C HIS A 82 1.15 -26.57 -4.27
N ALA A 83 2.42 -26.55 -4.65
CA ALA A 83 3.52 -25.97 -3.89
C ALA A 83 4.51 -25.24 -4.80
N GLY A 84 5.34 -24.38 -4.21
CA GLY A 84 6.29 -23.55 -4.95
C GLY A 84 5.59 -22.47 -5.79
N LEU A 85 4.79 -21.61 -5.14
CA LEU A 85 4.13 -20.49 -5.80
C LEU A 85 5.18 -19.50 -6.31
N GLN A 86 5.03 -19.10 -7.57
CA GLN A 86 5.84 -18.07 -8.22
C GLN A 86 4.90 -16.97 -8.71
N THR A 87 5.23 -15.72 -8.38
CA THR A 87 4.51 -14.55 -8.87
C THR A 87 5.31 -13.90 -9.99
N GLN A 88 4.67 -13.65 -11.12
CA GLN A 88 5.27 -12.96 -12.27
C GLN A 88 4.33 -11.87 -12.74
N GLY A 89 4.87 -10.69 -13.03
CA GLY A 89 4.06 -9.58 -13.51
C GLY A 89 4.82 -8.28 -13.60
N SER A 90 4.10 -7.26 -14.03
CA SER A 90 4.58 -5.89 -14.09
C SER A 90 3.42 -4.92 -13.88
N CYS A 91 3.79 -3.68 -13.58
CA CYS A 91 2.86 -2.56 -13.54
C CYS A 91 3.02 -1.72 -14.80
N ASP A 92 1.97 -1.01 -15.19
CA ASP A 92 2.05 0.01 -16.22
C ASP A 92 3.09 1.07 -15.83
N ALA A 93 3.76 1.64 -16.84
CA ALA A 93 4.72 2.71 -16.62
C ALA A 93 4.04 3.96 -16.06
N CYS A 94 4.69 4.62 -15.11
CA CYS A 94 4.24 5.93 -14.65
C CYS A 94 4.53 7.01 -15.70
N GLU A 95 3.53 7.85 -15.94
CA GLU A 95 3.65 9.02 -16.81
C GLU A 95 3.20 10.28 -16.07
N CYS A 96 3.87 11.39 -16.34
CA CYS A 96 3.60 12.69 -15.72
C CYS A 96 3.12 13.70 -16.75
N THR A 97 2.27 14.64 -16.31
CA THR A 97 2.02 15.87 -17.06
C THR A 97 3.33 16.60 -17.32
N GLN A 98 3.40 17.34 -18.43
CA GLN A 98 4.55 18.20 -18.72
C GLN A 98 4.35 19.56 -18.06
N PRO A 99 5.39 20.14 -17.45
CA PRO A 99 5.26 21.42 -16.80
C PRO A 99 5.18 22.52 -17.85
N GLU A 100 4.44 23.58 -17.55
CA GLU A 100 4.32 24.77 -18.38
C GLU A 100 4.76 26.00 -17.61
N CYS A 101 5.50 26.88 -18.26
CA CYS A 101 5.83 28.19 -17.71
C CYS A 101 4.57 29.05 -17.59
N LYS A 102 4.41 29.69 -16.43
CA LYS A 102 3.34 30.65 -16.14
C LYS A 102 3.94 32.04 -15.89
N LEU A 103 3.26 33.05 -16.42
CA LEU A 103 3.62 34.45 -16.21
C LEU A 103 3.41 34.84 -14.74
N PRO A 104 4.06 35.92 -14.26
CA PRO A 104 3.90 36.39 -12.90
C PRO A 104 2.43 36.62 -12.53
N ALA A 105 2.01 36.06 -11.41
CA ALA A 105 0.65 36.18 -10.90
C ALA A 105 0.30 37.60 -10.41
N GLY A 106 1.27 38.51 -10.34
CA GLY A 106 1.05 39.87 -9.88
C GLY A 106 2.32 40.70 -9.75
N TRP A 107 2.12 41.93 -9.27
CA TRP A 107 3.18 42.88 -8.97
C TRP A 107 2.75 43.82 -7.85
N VAL A 108 3.75 44.46 -7.23
CA VAL A 108 3.58 45.37 -6.11
C VAL A 108 4.11 46.74 -6.52
N MET A 109 3.30 47.78 -6.37
CA MET A 109 3.69 49.16 -6.62
C MET A 109 3.97 49.85 -5.29
N SER A 110 5.17 50.39 -5.13
CA SER A 110 5.63 51.04 -3.90
C SER A 110 5.65 52.56 -4.07
N PHE A 111 5.20 53.28 -3.04
CA PHE A 111 5.07 54.75 -3.07
C PHE A 111 6.07 55.47 -2.16
N GLY A 112 6.68 54.75 -1.21
CA GLY A 112 7.63 55.31 -0.23
C GLY A 112 9.03 55.54 -0.79
N ASP A 113 9.55 54.59 -1.57
CA ASP A 113 10.93 54.59 -2.05
C ASP A 113 11.10 53.91 -3.42
N THR A 114 12.31 53.96 -3.96
CA THR A 114 12.67 53.34 -5.25
C THR A 114 13.16 51.89 -5.11
N ARG A 115 13.10 51.31 -3.91
CA ARG A 115 13.62 49.97 -3.59
C ARG A 115 12.50 48.97 -3.26
N CYS A 116 11.30 49.22 -3.77
CA CYS A 116 10.11 48.39 -3.56
C CYS A 116 9.74 48.19 -2.09
N GLY A 117 9.98 49.21 -1.25
CA GLY A 117 9.58 49.22 0.16
C GLY A 117 8.12 49.62 0.38
N ALA A 118 7.74 49.77 1.65
CA ALA A 118 6.41 50.24 2.04
C ALA A 118 6.33 51.79 2.05
N PRO A 119 5.13 52.40 1.92
CA PRO A 119 3.84 51.77 1.64
C PRO A 119 3.74 51.28 0.19
N SER A 120 2.98 50.22 -0.01
CA SER A 120 2.81 49.58 -1.32
C SER A 120 1.37 49.14 -1.57
N ARG A 121 1.06 48.86 -2.83
CA ARG A 121 -0.22 48.33 -3.30
C ARG A 121 0.03 47.16 -4.25
N GLU A 122 -0.63 46.05 -3.99
CA GLU A 122 -0.56 44.86 -4.81
C GLU A 122 -1.59 44.91 -5.94
N VAL A 123 -1.22 44.33 -7.09
CA VAL A 123 -2.10 44.11 -8.24
C VAL A 123 -1.90 42.67 -8.69
N LEU A 124 -2.99 41.92 -8.73
CA LEU A 124 -3.01 40.53 -9.17
C LEU A 124 -3.37 40.46 -10.65
N ALA A 125 -2.66 39.62 -11.39
CA ALA A 125 -3.06 39.23 -12.72
C ALA A 125 -4.32 38.35 -12.64
N PRO A 126 -5.14 38.30 -13.72
CA PRO A 126 -6.19 37.30 -13.82
C PRO A 126 -5.64 35.88 -13.71
N PRO A 127 -6.44 34.91 -13.22
CA PRO A 127 -6.09 33.50 -13.33
C PRO A 127 -5.76 33.12 -14.77
N ASP A 128 -4.73 32.30 -14.95
CA ASP A 128 -4.24 31.84 -16.26
C ASP A 128 -3.95 32.96 -17.27
N TRP A 129 -3.48 34.11 -16.78
CA TRP A 129 -3.09 35.22 -17.64
C TRP A 129 -2.04 34.80 -18.67
N ASP A 130 -2.41 34.93 -19.95
CA ASP A 130 -1.62 34.54 -21.12
C ASP A 130 -0.63 35.62 -21.59
N GLY A 131 -0.59 36.77 -20.88
CA GLY A 131 0.26 37.91 -21.23
C GLY A 131 -0.44 38.96 -22.09
N SER A 132 -1.69 38.72 -22.48
CA SER A 132 -2.54 39.72 -23.14
C SER A 132 -2.67 40.99 -22.30
N CYS A 133 -3.08 42.09 -22.93
CA CYS A 133 -3.19 43.34 -22.20
C CYS A 133 -4.26 43.24 -21.10
N PHE A 134 -3.83 43.40 -19.85
CA PHE A 134 -4.72 43.43 -18.70
C PHE A 134 -4.77 44.84 -18.13
N SER A 135 -5.97 45.43 -18.10
CA SER A 135 -6.21 46.74 -17.52
C SER A 135 -6.59 46.63 -16.04
N PHE A 136 -6.08 47.56 -15.22
CA PHE A 136 -6.41 47.64 -13.79
C PHE A 136 -6.69 49.10 -13.39
N PRO A 137 -7.29 49.34 -12.21
CA PRO A 137 -7.56 50.70 -11.73
C PRO A 137 -6.29 51.54 -11.70
N LEU A 138 -6.36 52.75 -12.23
CA LEU A 138 -5.19 53.60 -12.38
C LEU A 138 -4.47 53.82 -11.04
N ILE A 139 -3.15 53.56 -11.01
CA ILE A 139 -2.29 53.77 -9.85
C ILE A 139 -1.36 54.94 -10.16
N THR A 140 -1.42 55.99 -9.34
CA THR A 140 -0.67 57.23 -9.57
C THR A 140 0.54 57.37 -8.64
N ASN A 141 1.61 57.95 -9.16
CA ASN A 141 2.84 58.28 -8.42
C ASN A 141 3.53 57.12 -7.66
N PRO A 142 3.59 55.87 -8.17
CA PRO A 142 4.48 54.90 -7.57
C PRO A 142 5.94 55.30 -7.83
N ARG A 143 6.81 55.01 -6.87
CA ARG A 143 8.27 55.23 -6.94
C ARG A 143 9.03 53.99 -7.41
N SER A 144 8.46 52.81 -7.22
CA SER A 144 9.04 51.55 -7.73
C SER A 144 7.97 50.48 -7.93
N VAL A 145 8.31 49.46 -8.70
CA VAL A 145 7.46 48.30 -8.99
C VAL A 145 8.26 47.02 -8.81
N SER A 146 7.75 46.13 -7.97
CA SER A 146 8.26 44.77 -7.79
C SER A 146 7.39 43.80 -8.57
N PHE A 147 7.94 43.17 -9.60
CA PHE A 147 7.29 42.09 -10.32
C PHE A 147 7.59 40.77 -9.62
N TRP A 148 6.56 39.97 -9.40
CA TRP A 148 6.74 38.63 -8.84
C TRP A 148 7.48 37.72 -9.83
N PRO A 149 8.10 36.63 -9.34
CA PRO A 149 8.70 35.62 -10.20
C PRO A 149 7.68 35.00 -11.17
N SER A 150 8.17 34.39 -12.25
CA SER A 150 7.40 33.43 -13.04
C SER A 150 7.16 32.15 -12.21
N THR A 151 6.25 31.28 -12.65
CA THR A 151 6.06 29.97 -11.99
C THR A 151 5.96 28.84 -13.01
N LEU A 152 5.91 27.60 -12.53
CA LEU A 152 5.62 26.42 -13.32
C LEU A 152 4.26 25.85 -12.90
N THR A 153 3.58 25.17 -13.81
CA THR A 153 2.50 24.25 -13.41
C THR A 153 3.07 23.09 -12.61
N GLU A 154 2.24 22.54 -11.74
CA GLU A 154 2.60 21.35 -10.96
C GLU A 154 2.73 20.13 -11.87
N CYS A 155 3.63 19.22 -11.49
CA CYS A 155 3.77 17.92 -12.12
C CYS A 155 2.80 16.95 -11.46
N GLU A 156 1.87 16.41 -12.23
CA GLU A 156 0.85 15.48 -11.75
C GLU A 156 0.95 14.14 -12.49
N PRO A 157 0.73 13.00 -11.81
CA PRO A 157 0.69 11.71 -12.47
C PRO A 157 -0.57 11.59 -13.32
N LEU A 158 -0.42 11.13 -14.57
CA LEU A 158 -1.56 10.85 -15.45
C LEU A 158 -2.41 9.69 -14.90
N ALA A 159 -1.75 8.71 -14.27
CA ALA A 159 -2.37 7.62 -13.55
C ALA A 159 -1.69 7.47 -12.17
N PRO A 160 -2.30 7.93 -11.06
CA PRO A 160 -1.68 7.85 -9.74
C PRO A 160 -1.53 6.41 -9.23
N HIS A 161 -2.38 5.50 -9.71
CA HIS A 161 -2.32 4.07 -9.42
C HIS A 161 -2.25 3.30 -10.74
N PRO A 162 -1.06 2.87 -11.16
CA PRO A 162 -0.91 2.15 -12.43
C PRO A 162 -1.59 0.79 -12.36
N SER A 163 -2.08 0.31 -13.49
CA SER A 163 -2.67 -1.03 -13.58
C SER A 163 -1.57 -2.07 -13.38
N LYS A 164 -1.96 -3.25 -12.90
CA LYS A 164 -1.07 -4.39 -12.76
C LYS A 164 -1.50 -5.53 -13.68
N GLU A 165 -0.52 -6.20 -14.26
CA GLU A 165 -0.69 -7.47 -14.95
C GLU A 165 0.12 -8.52 -14.20
N VAL A 166 -0.56 -9.39 -13.46
CA VAL A 166 0.07 -10.38 -12.58
C VAL A 166 -0.49 -11.76 -12.86
N THR A 167 0.40 -12.73 -12.88
CA THR A 167 0.11 -14.15 -13.06
C THR A 167 0.79 -14.96 -11.97
N PHE A 168 0.16 -16.08 -11.62
CA PHE A 168 0.61 -16.98 -10.57
C PHE A 168 0.84 -18.36 -11.18
N ALA A 169 2.01 -18.93 -10.92
CA ALA A 169 2.38 -20.25 -11.38
C ALA A 169 2.83 -21.11 -10.20
N TRP A 170 2.56 -22.40 -10.26
CA TRP A 170 3.00 -23.37 -9.26
C TRP A 170 4.09 -24.26 -9.83
N GLU A 171 5.14 -24.50 -9.07
CA GLU A 171 6.23 -25.39 -9.47
C GLU A 171 5.83 -26.87 -9.35
N THR A 172 5.12 -27.21 -8.27
CA THR A 172 4.77 -28.59 -7.92
C THR A 172 3.27 -28.75 -7.81
N ARG A 173 2.74 -29.77 -8.47
CA ARG A 173 1.38 -30.28 -8.25
C ARG A 173 1.43 -31.50 -7.34
N ALA A 174 0.42 -31.64 -6.48
CA ALA A 174 0.23 -32.78 -5.62
C ALA A 174 -1.16 -33.36 -5.80
N ARG A 175 -1.23 -34.69 -5.79
CA ARG A 175 -2.48 -35.45 -5.91
C ARG A 175 -2.50 -36.56 -4.88
N ALA A 176 -3.50 -36.55 -4.01
CA ALA A 176 -3.73 -37.62 -3.07
C ALA A 176 -4.92 -38.47 -3.50
N CYS A 177 -4.75 -39.78 -3.42
CA CYS A 177 -5.74 -40.76 -3.85
C CYS A 177 -6.08 -41.71 -2.68
N GLY A 178 -7.36 -41.97 -2.47
CA GLY A 178 -7.90 -42.83 -1.42
C GLY A 178 -8.57 -44.09 -1.98
N PRO A 179 -8.72 -45.14 -1.16
CA PRO A 179 -9.51 -46.33 -1.51
C PRO A 179 -11.01 -46.00 -1.59
N ILE A 180 -11.80 -46.86 -2.24
CA ILE A 180 -13.27 -46.73 -2.31
C ILE A 180 -13.91 -46.99 -0.94
N ASP A 181 -13.33 -47.92 -0.18
CA ASP A 181 -13.81 -48.35 1.14
C ASP A 181 -12.75 -48.04 2.21
N ASP A 182 -13.19 -47.60 3.40
CA ASP A 182 -12.36 -47.20 4.55
C ASP A 182 -11.68 -48.40 5.26
N GLU A 183 -11.65 -49.58 4.64
CA GLU A 183 -10.99 -50.75 5.24
C GLU A 183 -9.47 -50.56 5.25
N THR A 184 -8.99 -50.08 6.39
CA THR A 184 -7.57 -50.02 6.73
C THR A 184 -6.95 -51.40 6.62
N CYS A 185 -6.17 -51.61 5.57
CA CYS A 185 -5.33 -52.78 5.42
C CYS A 185 -4.15 -52.71 6.41
N THR A 186 -4.35 -53.22 7.62
CA THR A 186 -3.27 -53.41 8.60
C THR A 186 -2.41 -54.57 8.12
N SER A 187 -1.16 -54.27 7.76
CA SER A 187 -0.20 -55.17 7.12
C SER A 187 -0.18 -56.59 7.72
N GLY A 188 -0.42 -57.62 6.90
CA GLY A 188 -0.18 -59.01 7.30
C GLY A 188 -0.98 -60.09 6.57
N ALA A 189 -2.10 -59.74 5.93
CA ALA A 189 -2.89 -60.69 5.14
C ALA A 189 -2.75 -60.40 3.63
N ASN A 190 -2.52 -61.46 2.85
CA ASN A 190 -2.46 -61.44 1.39
C ASN A 190 -3.67 -60.68 0.80
N GLY A 191 -3.49 -59.43 0.38
CA GLY A 191 -4.59 -58.60 -0.13
C GLY A 191 -4.39 -57.09 -0.05
N CYS A 192 -3.39 -56.58 0.67
CA CYS A 192 -3.09 -55.15 0.66
C CYS A 192 -2.63 -54.69 -0.75
N PRO A 193 -3.21 -53.64 -1.33
CA PRO A 193 -2.78 -53.15 -2.63
C PRO A 193 -1.31 -52.72 -2.59
N GLN A 194 -0.53 -53.21 -3.55
CA GLN A 194 0.89 -52.88 -3.69
C GLN A 194 1.08 -51.37 -3.87
N ARG A 195 2.15 -50.80 -3.28
CA ARG A 195 2.53 -49.38 -3.41
C ARG A 195 2.56 -49.00 -4.91
N PRO A 196 1.74 -48.02 -5.34
CA PRO A 196 1.78 -47.51 -6.71
C PRO A 196 3.12 -46.80 -6.99
N VAL A 197 3.65 -46.96 -8.21
CA VAL A 197 4.92 -46.34 -8.61
C VAL A 197 4.82 -44.82 -8.56
N GLY A 198 5.76 -44.15 -7.89
CA GLY A 198 5.79 -42.69 -7.75
C GLY A 198 4.87 -42.13 -6.65
N PHE A 199 4.16 -42.99 -5.92
CA PHE A 199 3.31 -42.56 -4.80
C PHE A 199 3.94 -42.93 -3.45
N GLN A 200 3.72 -42.08 -2.45
CA GLN A 200 4.07 -42.31 -1.05
C GLN A 200 2.81 -42.45 -0.22
N GLN A 201 2.84 -43.31 0.81
CA GLN A 201 1.73 -43.42 1.75
C GLN A 201 1.81 -42.28 2.77
N CYS A 202 0.73 -41.52 2.90
CA CYS A 202 0.68 -40.35 3.76
C CYS A 202 -0.63 -40.26 4.53
N VAL A 203 -0.61 -39.54 5.64
CA VAL A 203 -1.80 -39.02 6.33
C VAL A 203 -1.84 -37.51 6.15
N TYR A 204 -3.02 -36.89 6.16
CA TYR A 204 -3.16 -35.46 5.88
C TYR A 204 -4.13 -34.75 6.80
N GLY A 205 -3.92 -33.45 6.96
CA GLY A 205 -4.73 -32.60 7.83
C GLY A 205 -4.83 -31.19 7.25
N VAL A 206 -6.03 -30.62 7.37
CA VAL A 206 -6.25 -29.21 6.99
C VAL A 206 -5.51 -28.32 7.99
N GLY A 207 -4.76 -27.36 7.46
CA GLY A 207 -3.94 -26.43 8.22
C GLY A 207 -2.44 -26.53 7.89
N PRO A 208 -1.65 -25.55 8.34
CA PRO A 208 -0.21 -25.50 8.10
C PRO A 208 0.54 -26.55 8.94
N ALA A 209 1.73 -26.95 8.49
CA ALA A 209 2.50 -28.00 9.14
C ALA A 209 2.94 -27.63 10.57
N GLU A 210 3.15 -26.34 10.83
CA GLU A 210 3.51 -25.80 12.14
C GLU A 210 2.41 -26.00 13.20
N ALA A 211 1.16 -26.19 12.77
CA ALA A 211 0.05 -26.40 13.70
C ALA A 211 0.05 -27.81 14.32
N ARG A 212 0.70 -28.80 13.69
CA ARG A 212 0.65 -30.21 14.10
C ARG A 212 1.93 -30.98 13.76
N ALA A 213 2.53 -31.61 14.76
CA ALA A 213 3.62 -32.55 14.55
C ALA A 213 3.13 -33.78 13.77
N CYS A 214 3.96 -34.27 12.84
CA CYS A 214 3.68 -35.50 12.13
C CYS A 214 3.80 -36.72 13.06
N PRO A 215 2.96 -37.77 12.89
CA PRO A 215 3.11 -39.04 13.60
C PRO A 215 4.48 -39.70 13.35
N GLU A 216 4.97 -40.49 14.29
CA GLU A 216 6.27 -41.17 14.17
C GLU A 216 6.35 -42.09 12.94
N GLU A 217 5.23 -42.70 12.54
CA GLU A 217 5.13 -43.56 11.36
C GLU A 217 5.23 -42.78 10.04
N TYR A 218 4.97 -41.46 10.07
CA TYR A 218 4.90 -40.58 8.91
C TYR A 218 5.77 -39.33 9.09
N PRO A 219 7.09 -39.46 9.26
CA PRO A 219 7.94 -38.36 9.70
C PRO A 219 8.17 -37.25 8.65
N GLU A 220 7.86 -37.47 7.37
CA GLU A 220 8.13 -36.51 6.30
C GLU A 220 6.96 -35.55 6.09
N ALA A 221 7.06 -34.33 6.63
CA ALA A 221 6.07 -33.28 6.47
C ALA A 221 6.20 -32.58 5.10
N ARG A 222 5.06 -32.40 4.41
CA ARG A 222 4.94 -31.71 3.12
C ARG A 222 3.66 -30.88 3.13
N GLN A 223 3.72 -29.64 2.63
CA GLN A 223 2.56 -28.75 2.60
C GLN A 223 2.19 -28.41 1.17
N PHE A 224 0.90 -28.45 0.86
CA PHE A 224 0.33 -28.05 -0.42
C PHE A 224 -0.85 -27.10 -0.18
N ASN A 225 -1.19 -26.31 -1.19
CA ASN A 225 -2.18 -25.24 -1.13
C ASN A 225 -3.14 -25.35 -2.31
N GLU A 226 -4.41 -25.03 -2.08
CA GLU A 226 -5.45 -25.12 -3.12
C GLU A 226 -5.73 -23.77 -3.80
N GLY A 227 -5.32 -22.65 -3.17
CA GLY A 227 -5.61 -21.32 -3.68
C GLY A 227 -4.42 -20.37 -3.59
N VAL A 228 -4.59 -19.21 -4.22
CA VAL A 228 -3.71 -18.05 -4.14
C VAL A 228 -4.55 -16.84 -3.78
N GLU A 229 -4.11 -16.09 -2.78
CA GLU A 229 -4.61 -14.74 -2.52
C GLU A 229 -3.64 -13.75 -3.17
N ASP A 230 -4.15 -12.93 -4.08
CA ASP A 230 -3.35 -11.88 -4.71
C ASP A 230 -3.16 -10.71 -3.75
N ARG A 231 -1.94 -10.56 -3.23
CA ARG A 231 -1.54 -9.39 -2.42
C ARG A 231 -0.54 -8.50 -3.15
N SER A 232 -0.40 -8.70 -4.45
CA SER A 232 0.43 -7.82 -5.27
C SER A 232 -0.26 -6.47 -5.45
N ALA A 233 0.51 -5.41 -5.58
CA ALA A 233 0.05 -4.06 -5.83
C ALA A 233 1.14 -3.27 -6.54
N CYS A 234 0.78 -2.23 -7.26
CA CYS A 234 1.77 -1.31 -7.79
C CYS A 234 2.07 -0.20 -6.77
N SER A 235 3.33 0.19 -6.65
CA SER A 235 3.68 1.42 -5.96
C SER A 235 3.00 2.61 -6.65
N PRO A 236 2.50 3.60 -5.89
CA PRO A 236 1.84 4.76 -6.48
C PRO A 236 2.82 5.57 -7.32
N CYS A 237 2.32 6.18 -8.40
CA CYS A 237 3.12 7.05 -9.24
C CYS A 237 3.29 8.42 -8.57
N GLU A 238 4.53 8.88 -8.49
CA GLU A 238 4.89 10.21 -8.03
C GLU A 238 5.60 10.98 -9.14
N CYS A 239 5.25 12.25 -9.30
CA CYS A 239 5.84 13.14 -10.28
C CYS A 239 6.64 14.23 -9.57
N LEU A 240 7.92 14.31 -9.90
CA LEU A 240 8.84 15.27 -9.34
C LEU A 240 9.00 16.47 -10.30
N PRO A 241 9.12 17.68 -9.75
CA PRO A 241 9.39 18.86 -10.55
C PRO A 241 10.70 18.70 -11.33
N PRO A 242 10.82 19.38 -12.48
CA PRO A 242 12.06 19.41 -13.26
C PRO A 242 13.25 19.91 -12.42
N GLU A 243 14.41 19.25 -12.55
CA GLU A 243 15.64 19.68 -11.86
C GLU A 243 16.15 21.04 -12.38
N THR A 244 15.85 21.34 -13.65
CA THR A 244 16.22 22.60 -14.28
C THR A 244 15.07 23.11 -15.14
N SER A 245 14.73 24.38 -14.94
CA SER A 245 13.72 25.09 -15.70
C SER A 245 14.12 26.55 -15.87
N ARG A 246 13.69 27.17 -16.97
CA ARG A 246 13.94 28.58 -17.28
C ARG A 246 12.68 29.19 -17.88
N CYS A 247 12.03 30.06 -17.12
CA CYS A 247 10.81 30.74 -17.56
C CYS A 247 11.02 32.25 -17.53
N HIS A 248 11.77 32.77 -18.50
CA HIS A 248 12.05 34.19 -18.58
C HIS A 248 10.83 34.93 -19.12
N ALA A 249 10.06 35.53 -18.22
CA ALA A 249 8.93 36.36 -18.58
C ALA A 249 9.37 37.83 -18.65
N PHE A 250 9.03 38.51 -19.74
CA PHE A 250 9.10 39.96 -19.83
C PHE A 250 7.73 40.55 -19.56
N THR A 251 7.60 41.32 -18.49
CA THR A 251 6.38 42.07 -18.15
C THR A 251 6.58 43.54 -18.43
N THR A 252 5.52 44.22 -18.88
CA THR A 252 5.57 45.63 -19.24
C THR A 252 4.33 46.34 -18.73
N LEU A 253 4.54 47.39 -17.95
CA LEU A 253 3.50 48.30 -17.51
C LEU A 253 3.32 49.46 -18.49
N SER A 254 2.06 49.87 -18.61
CA SER A 254 1.61 50.93 -19.51
C SER A 254 0.81 52.00 -18.75
N MET A 255 0.92 53.24 -19.23
CA MET A 255 0.18 54.41 -18.69
C MET A 255 -1.31 54.36 -19.02
N ASP A 256 -1.65 53.79 -20.17
CA ASP A 256 -3.02 53.66 -20.65
C ASP A 256 -3.62 52.32 -20.20
N HIS A 257 -4.88 52.09 -20.55
CA HIS A 257 -5.59 50.84 -20.24
C HIS A 257 -5.53 49.82 -21.37
N ILE A 258 -4.74 50.07 -22.43
CA ILE A 258 -4.75 49.29 -23.68
C ILE A 258 -3.36 48.84 -24.12
N CYS A 259 -2.36 48.94 -23.25
CA CYS A 259 -0.98 48.52 -23.45
C CYS A 259 -0.30 49.11 -24.69
N LYS A 260 -0.64 50.35 -25.08
CA LYS A 260 0.00 51.02 -26.24
C LYS A 260 1.16 51.91 -25.83
N LYS A 261 1.10 52.52 -24.65
CA LYS A 261 2.14 53.40 -24.11
C LYS A 261 2.96 52.67 -23.03
N ASN A 262 3.79 51.75 -23.50
CA ASN A 262 4.75 51.00 -22.67
C ASN A 262 5.81 51.95 -22.09
N ILE A 263 6.11 51.81 -20.80
CA ILE A 263 7.06 52.70 -20.11
C ILE A 263 8.13 51.90 -19.40
N THR A 264 7.70 51.00 -18.52
CA THR A 264 8.56 50.30 -17.59
C THR A 264 8.28 48.82 -17.74
N GLY A 265 9.32 48.02 -17.91
CA GLY A 265 9.21 46.58 -17.98
C GLY A 265 10.48 45.94 -17.48
N THR A 266 10.37 44.67 -17.12
CA THR A 266 11.52 43.91 -16.64
C THR A 266 11.38 42.45 -16.99
N THR A 267 12.51 41.75 -16.90
CA THR A 267 12.54 40.29 -17.00
C THR A 267 12.51 39.71 -15.60
N VAL A 268 11.69 38.69 -15.40
CA VAL A 268 11.65 37.87 -14.20
C VAL A 268 11.82 36.41 -14.58
N ASP A 269 12.29 35.61 -13.62
CA ASP A 269 12.53 34.17 -13.74
C ASP A 269 11.75 33.44 -12.63
N ILE A 270 11.79 32.10 -12.62
CA ILE A 270 11.05 31.25 -11.66
C ILE A 270 11.39 31.57 -10.20
N ASP A 271 12.68 31.78 -9.91
CA ASP A 271 13.14 31.98 -8.52
C ASP A 271 13.37 33.45 -8.16
N ARG A 272 13.19 34.34 -9.14
CA ARG A 272 13.60 35.74 -8.99
C ARG A 272 12.65 36.70 -9.69
N GLY A 273 11.85 37.35 -8.87
CA GLY A 273 11.17 38.59 -9.23
C GLY A 273 12.18 39.73 -9.41
N ASN A 274 11.69 40.90 -9.78
CA ASN A 274 12.57 42.05 -10.01
C ASN A 274 11.91 43.36 -9.58
N CYS A 275 12.71 44.20 -8.92
CA CYS A 275 12.31 45.53 -8.51
C CYS A 275 12.91 46.55 -9.48
N VAL A 276 12.06 47.40 -10.04
CA VAL A 276 12.48 48.48 -10.93
C VAL A 276 12.00 49.82 -10.39
N GLU A 277 12.84 50.83 -10.53
CA GLU A 277 12.44 52.21 -10.22
C GLU A 277 11.40 52.66 -11.24
N ALA A 278 10.33 53.29 -10.75
CA ALA A 278 9.31 53.86 -11.63
C ALA A 278 9.81 55.23 -12.12
N PHE A 279 10.37 55.28 -13.32
CA PHE A 279 10.83 56.55 -13.91
C PHE A 279 9.66 57.37 -14.47
N ILE A 280 9.63 58.67 -14.12
CA ILE A 280 8.93 59.83 -14.73
C ILE A 280 7.40 59.66 -15.00
N THR A 281 6.79 58.54 -14.65
CA THR A 281 5.40 58.27 -15.01
C THR A 281 4.48 58.41 -13.81
N GLU A 282 3.63 59.42 -13.92
CA GLU A 282 2.65 59.80 -12.90
C GLU A 282 1.57 58.74 -12.69
N ARG A 283 1.47 57.72 -13.58
CA ARG A 283 0.42 56.69 -13.51
C ARG A 283 0.66 55.42 -14.34
N TYR A 284 0.08 54.31 -13.88
CA TYR A 284 -0.03 53.06 -14.62
C TYR A 284 -1.47 52.53 -14.60
N GLY A 285 -1.93 51.95 -15.71
CA GLY A 285 -3.31 51.47 -15.88
C GLY A 285 -3.46 50.15 -16.63
N SER A 286 -2.37 49.57 -17.14
CA SER A 286 -2.37 48.24 -17.73
C SER A 286 -1.00 47.56 -17.68
N VAL A 287 -1.01 46.24 -17.85
CA VAL A 287 0.18 45.39 -17.97
C VAL A 287 0.04 44.48 -19.19
N SER A 288 1.16 44.13 -19.80
CA SER A 288 1.27 43.04 -20.77
C SER A 288 2.47 42.16 -20.40
N GLY A 289 2.43 40.90 -20.81
CA GLY A 289 3.46 39.92 -20.52
C GLY A 289 3.77 39.07 -21.74
N ARG A 290 4.98 38.56 -21.84
CA ARG A 290 5.34 37.52 -22.82
C ARG A 290 6.54 36.74 -22.33
N PHE A 291 6.63 35.47 -22.69
CA PHE A 291 7.88 34.75 -22.54
C PHE A 291 8.91 35.25 -23.55
N GLN A 292 10.16 35.33 -23.10
CA GLN A 292 11.30 35.56 -23.98
C GLN A 292 11.74 34.23 -24.61
N LYS A 293 12.87 34.27 -25.33
CA LYS A 293 13.44 33.11 -26.02
C LYS A 293 13.68 31.90 -25.09
N HIS A 294 13.82 32.13 -23.78
CA HIS A 294 14.01 31.10 -22.77
C HIS A 294 12.68 30.77 -22.09
N ASN A 295 11.88 29.96 -22.79
CA ASN A 295 10.65 29.34 -22.30
C ASN A 295 10.86 27.82 -22.27
N GLU A 296 11.65 27.38 -21.30
CA GLU A 296 12.12 25.99 -21.16
C GLU A 296 11.62 25.48 -19.81
N PRO A 297 10.36 25.00 -19.72
CA PRO A 297 9.80 24.56 -18.44
C PRO A 297 10.48 23.30 -17.89
N GLY A 298 11.27 22.59 -18.71
CA GLY A 298 11.89 21.31 -18.36
C GLY A 298 10.91 20.15 -18.57
N ALA A 299 11.22 19.00 -17.98
CA ALA A 299 10.38 17.81 -17.99
C ALA A 299 10.25 17.26 -16.57
N CYS A 300 9.03 16.87 -16.19
CA CYS A 300 8.81 16.17 -14.94
C CYS A 300 9.43 14.77 -15.01
N THR A 301 9.97 14.30 -13.88
CA THR A 301 10.45 12.91 -13.75
C THR A 301 9.48 12.11 -12.92
N HIS A 302 9.27 10.84 -13.28
CA HIS A 302 8.38 9.95 -12.55
C HIS A 302 9.16 9.02 -11.61
N ARG A 303 8.51 8.56 -10.56
CA ARG A 303 8.92 7.44 -9.69
C ARG A 303 7.70 6.59 -9.35
N GLY A 304 7.92 5.36 -8.91
CA GLY A 304 6.84 4.42 -8.65
C GLY A 304 6.53 3.53 -9.85
N GLY A 305 5.40 2.82 -9.78
CA GLY A 305 5.01 1.85 -10.80
C GLY A 305 5.83 0.57 -10.74
N GLU A 306 6.43 0.25 -9.59
CA GLU A 306 7.04 -1.05 -9.36
C GLU A 306 6.01 -2.01 -8.77
N LEU A 307 6.07 -3.27 -9.19
CA LEU A 307 5.28 -4.33 -8.58
C LEU A 307 5.79 -4.58 -7.15
N THR A 308 4.89 -4.51 -6.19
CA THR A 308 5.11 -4.77 -4.78
C THR A 308 4.21 -5.89 -4.31
N GLY A 309 4.61 -6.60 -3.25
CA GLY A 309 3.88 -7.77 -2.77
C GLY A 309 3.94 -8.95 -3.76
N GLU A 310 3.22 -10.00 -3.43
CA GLU A 310 3.21 -11.25 -4.19
C GLU A 310 1.91 -12.01 -3.94
N GLY A 311 1.68 -13.07 -4.71
CA GLY A 311 0.63 -14.04 -4.42
C GLY A 311 0.99 -14.83 -3.16
N VAL A 312 0.02 -15.00 -2.27
CA VAL A 312 0.20 -15.78 -1.04
C VAL A 312 -0.59 -17.08 -1.16
N PRO A 313 0.03 -18.25 -0.92
CA PRO A 313 -0.67 -19.52 -0.89
C PRO A 313 -1.78 -19.53 0.17
N THR A 314 -2.95 -20.06 -0.18
CA THR A 314 -4.10 -20.20 0.74
C THR A 314 -4.64 -21.62 0.77
N LEU A 315 -5.42 -21.93 1.81
CA LEU A 315 -5.98 -23.26 2.07
C LEU A 315 -4.88 -24.33 2.20
N PRO A 316 -3.96 -24.18 3.19
CA PRO A 316 -2.88 -25.14 3.36
C PRO A 316 -3.43 -26.50 3.84
N THR A 317 -2.94 -27.56 3.23
CA THR A 317 -3.10 -28.94 3.69
C THR A 317 -1.73 -29.55 3.88
N THR A 318 -1.51 -30.09 5.08
CA THR A 318 -0.27 -30.76 5.44
C THR A 318 -0.41 -32.26 5.23
N PHE A 319 0.58 -32.87 4.60
CA PHE A 319 0.75 -34.29 4.43
C PHE A 319 1.97 -34.75 5.22
N CYS A 320 1.80 -35.80 6.01
CA CYS A 320 2.86 -36.49 6.70
C CYS A 320 3.03 -37.85 6.00
N CYS A 321 4.22 -38.12 5.47
CA CYS A 321 4.49 -39.28 4.63
C CYS A 321 5.50 -40.24 5.27
N GLN A 322 5.38 -41.53 4.92
CA GLN A 322 6.41 -42.52 5.24
C GLN A 322 7.71 -42.19 4.51
N ARG A 323 8.85 -42.56 5.11
CA ARG A 323 10.15 -42.41 4.45
C ARG A 323 10.18 -43.17 3.13
N SER A 324 10.69 -42.51 2.09
CA SER A 324 10.80 -43.07 0.74
C SER A 324 11.75 -44.26 0.67
#